data_AF-A0A7X3TQ30-F1
#
_entry.id   AF-A0A7X3TQ30-F1
#
_cell.length_a   1.000
_cell.length_b   1.000
_cell.length_c   1.000
_cell.angle_alpha   90.00
_cell.angle_beta   90.00
_cell.angle_gamma   90.00
#
_symmetry.space_group_name_H-M   'P 1'
#
loop_
_entity.id
_entity.type
_entity.pdbx_description
1 polymer ?
#
loop_
_entity_poly.entity_id
_entity_poly.type
_entity_poly.pdbx_seq_one_letter_code
_entity_poly.pdbx_strand_id
1 'polypeptide(L)'
;MGNVESGGIEPPKLPPLDQLLPAEPLLLMGAGPVPVEAEVARAGGMVINHLGPTMDRLVEHIKQLAGYAFQTADKHILGVGGPASAAMEMAMGNLLWPGRRVAFD
;
A
#
# COMPACT_ATOMS: atom_id res chain seq x y z
N MET A 1 -15.37 50.05 -10.60
CA MET A 1 -15.31 48.94 -9.63
C MET A 1 -16.05 47.76 -10.25
N GLY A 2 -15.33 46.79 -10.81
CA GLY A 2 -15.96 45.60 -11.41
C GLY A 2 -16.19 44.54 -10.33
N ASN A 3 -17.44 44.08 -10.20
CA ASN A 3 -17.78 42.97 -9.30
C ASN A 3 -17.19 41.67 -9.85
N VAL A 4 -16.39 40.98 -9.04
CA VAL A 4 -15.98 39.60 -9.29
C VAL A 4 -17.09 38.72 -8.73
N GLU A 5 -17.90 38.14 -9.61
CA GLU A 5 -18.89 37.12 -9.20
C GLU A 5 -18.12 35.89 -8.71
N SER A 6 -18.19 35.62 -7.40
CA SER A 6 -17.69 34.38 -6.81
C SER A 6 -18.65 33.24 -7.17
N GLY A 7 -18.55 32.76 -8.41
CA GLY A 7 -19.30 31.60 -8.89
C GLY A 7 -18.85 30.34 -8.14
N GLY A 8 -19.53 30.01 -7.05
CA GLY A 8 -19.32 28.74 -6.34
C GLY A 8 -19.74 27.56 -7.20
N ILE A 9 -18.92 26.51 -7.21
CA ILE A 9 -19.29 25.24 -7.86
C ILE A 9 -20.25 24.51 -6.92
N GLU A 10 -21.47 24.28 -7.37
CA GLU A 10 -22.47 23.47 -6.65
C GLU A 10 -22.03 22.00 -6.52
N PRO A 11 -22.28 21.34 -5.38
CA PRO A 11 -21.97 19.93 -5.22
C PRO A 11 -22.66 19.06 -6.29
N PRO A 12 -21.93 18.19 -6.99
CA PRO A 12 -22.51 17.35 -8.02
C PRO A 12 -23.46 16.32 -7.39
N LYS A 13 -24.62 16.12 -8.03
CA LYS A 13 -25.58 15.08 -7.66
C LYS A 13 -25.20 13.78 -8.36
N LEU A 14 -24.36 12.98 -7.71
CA LEU A 14 -23.89 11.69 -8.21
C LEU A 14 -24.70 10.53 -7.59
N PRO A 15 -24.85 9.39 -8.30
CA PRO A 15 -25.44 8.19 -7.71
C PRO A 15 -24.58 7.69 -6.53
N PRO A 16 -25.19 7.03 -5.53
CA PRO A 16 -24.46 6.47 -4.41
C PRO A 16 -23.51 5.35 -4.87
N LEU A 17 -22.43 5.16 -4.12
CA LEU A 17 -21.31 4.30 -4.53
C LEU A 17 -21.70 2.82 -4.67
N ASP A 18 -22.66 2.37 -3.87
CA ASP A 18 -23.22 1.02 -3.93
C ASP A 18 -23.91 0.70 -5.26
N GLN A 19 -24.43 1.72 -5.97
CA GLN A 19 -24.98 1.58 -7.32
C GLN A 19 -23.89 1.54 -8.41
N LEU A 20 -22.68 1.99 -8.10
CA LEU A 20 -21.55 2.02 -9.04
C LEU A 20 -20.61 0.82 -8.87
N LEU A 21 -20.51 0.28 -7.66
CA LEU A 21 -19.63 -0.85 -7.36
C LEU A 21 -20.24 -2.18 -7.84
N PRO A 22 -19.40 -3.14 -8.27
CA PRO A 22 -19.87 -4.46 -8.64
C PRO A 22 -20.51 -5.17 -7.44
N ALA A 23 -21.68 -5.78 -7.67
CA ALA A 23 -22.44 -6.50 -6.64
C ALA A 23 -21.79 -7.83 -6.21
N GLU A 24 -20.94 -8.41 -7.07
CA GLU A 24 -20.27 -9.69 -6.84
C GLU A 24 -18.75 -9.55 -6.94
N PRO A 25 -17.98 -10.34 -6.16
CA PRO A 25 -16.53 -10.37 -6.25
C PRO A 25 -16.07 -10.81 -7.64
N LEU A 26 -15.27 -9.97 -8.30
CA LEU A 26 -14.69 -10.30 -9.59
C LEU A 26 -13.60 -11.37 -9.42
N LEU A 27 -13.68 -12.45 -10.20
CA LEU A 27 -12.57 -13.40 -10.32
C LEU A 27 -11.47 -12.77 -11.19
N LEU A 28 -10.40 -12.27 -10.57
CA LEU A 28 -9.26 -11.67 -11.28
C LEU A 28 -8.11 -12.67 -11.34
N MET A 29 -7.79 -13.16 -12.55
CA MET A 29 -6.71 -14.12 -12.82
C MET A 29 -5.55 -13.51 -13.64
N GLY A 30 -5.55 -12.19 -13.81
CA GLY A 30 -4.46 -11.46 -14.47
C GLY A 30 -3.26 -11.23 -13.56
N ALA A 31 -2.33 -10.37 -13.99
CA ALA A 31 -1.13 -10.01 -13.22
C ALA A 31 -1.40 -9.24 -11.91
N GLY A 32 -2.66 -8.89 -11.65
CA GLY A 32 -3.12 -8.24 -10.43
C GLY A 32 -3.88 -6.93 -10.68
N PRO A 33 -4.58 -6.40 -9.66
CA PRO A 33 -4.79 -7.01 -8.33
C PRO A 33 -5.63 -8.29 -8.41
N VAL A 34 -5.46 -9.19 -7.45
CA VAL A 34 -6.22 -10.45 -7.33
C VAL A 34 -7.10 -10.42 -6.09
N PRO A 35 -8.23 -11.16 -6.05
CA PRO A 35 -9.09 -11.19 -4.87
C PRO A 35 -8.31 -11.69 -3.66
N VAL A 36 -8.44 -10.95 -2.56
CA VAL A 36 -7.79 -11.29 -1.29
C VAL A 36 -8.78 -12.08 -0.43
N GLU A 37 -8.28 -13.00 0.39
CA GLU A 37 -9.09 -13.74 1.35
C GLU A 37 -9.79 -12.77 2.34
N ALA A 38 -11.00 -13.12 2.78
CA ALA A 38 -11.88 -12.23 3.54
C ALA A 38 -11.31 -11.80 4.90
N GLU A 39 -10.65 -12.68 5.64
CA GLU A 39 -9.95 -12.37 6.90
C GLU A 39 -8.82 -11.36 6.67
N VAL A 40 -8.05 -11.53 5.58
CA VAL A 40 -6.96 -10.61 5.22
C VAL A 40 -7.49 -9.23 4.83
N ALA A 41 -8.56 -9.19 4.03
CA ALA A 41 -9.22 -7.92 3.68
C ALA A 41 -9.79 -7.21 4.92
N ARG A 42 -10.44 -7.96 5.84
CA ARG A 42 -10.94 -7.43 7.11
C ARG A 42 -9.80 -6.87 7.97
N ALA A 43 -8.68 -7.59 8.07
CA ALA A 43 -7.52 -7.15 8.85
C ALA A 43 -6.87 -5.89 8.23
N GLY A 44 -6.72 -5.83 6.91
CA GLY A 44 -6.14 -4.70 6.20
C GLY A 44 -6.96 -3.40 6.27
N GLY A 45 -8.28 -3.51 6.46
CA GLY A 45 -9.16 -2.36 6.66
C GLY A 45 -9.22 -1.84 8.10
N MET A 46 -8.63 -2.55 9.07
CA MET A 46 -8.72 -2.18 10.48
C MET A 46 -7.71 -1.10 10.85
N VAL A 47 -8.20 0.01 11.42
CA VAL A 47 -7.33 1.08 11.94
C VAL A 47 -6.92 0.73 13.36
N ILE A 48 -5.61 0.59 13.56
CA ILE A 48 -4.99 0.39 14.88
C ILE A 48 -4.01 1.51 15.19
N ASN A 49 -3.66 1.68 16.46
CA ASN A 49 -2.62 2.63 16.85
C ASN A 49 -1.26 2.21 16.25
N HIS A 50 -0.51 3.18 15.73
CA HIS A 50 0.81 2.97 15.13
C HIS A 50 1.91 2.75 16.18
N LEU A 51 1.61 2.99 17.46
CA LEU A 51 2.49 2.73 18.60
C LEU A 51 1.84 1.76 19.59
N GLY A 52 2.69 1.02 20.30
CA GLY A 52 2.31 0.22 21.45
C GLY A 52 2.40 -1.30 21.23
N PRO A 53 2.12 -2.09 22.29
CA PRO A 53 2.49 -3.50 22.36
C PRO A 53 1.76 -4.39 21.33
N THR A 54 0.64 -3.93 20.77
CA THR A 54 -0.06 -4.64 19.70
C THR A 54 0.66 -4.44 18.36
N MET A 55 1.01 -3.21 18.01
CA MET A 55 1.76 -2.94 16.77
C MET A 55 3.15 -3.57 16.81
N ASP A 56 3.84 -3.49 17.95
CA ASP A 56 5.17 -4.10 18.12
C ASP A 56 5.16 -5.61 17.84
N ARG A 57 4.16 -6.33 18.38
CA ARG A 57 3.98 -7.77 18.14
C ARG A 57 3.62 -8.08 16.69
N LEU A 58 2.78 -7.25 16.07
CA LEU A 58 2.41 -7.41 14.65
C LEU A 58 3.64 -7.26 13.74
N VAL A 59 4.43 -6.20 13.94
CA VAL A 59 5.66 -5.97 13.19
C VAL A 59 6.63 -7.13 13.36
N GLU A 60 6.82 -7.63 14.58
CA GLU A 60 7.69 -8.77 14.84
C GLU A 60 7.22 -10.04 14.11
N HIS A 61 5.93 -10.37 14.15
CA HIS A 61 5.39 -11.52 13.42
C HIS A 61 5.51 -11.35 11.89
N ILE A 62 5.26 -10.14 11.37
CA ILE A 62 5.42 -9.85 9.93
C ILE A 62 6.88 -10.07 9.51
N LYS A 63 7.86 -9.63 10.32
CA LYS A 63 9.28 -9.86 10.03
C LYS A 63 9.64 -11.33 10.00
N GLN A 64 9.11 -12.14 10.93
CA GLN A 64 9.35 -13.59 10.95
C GLN A 64 8.76 -14.28 9.71
N LEU A 65 7.52 -13.93 9.34
CA LEU A 65 6.85 -14.46 8.15
C LEU A 65 7.55 -14.00 6.86
N ALA A 66 8.03 -12.77 6.80
CA ALA A 66 8.83 -12.27 5.68
C ALA A 66 10.18 -13.00 5.57
N GLY A 67 10.86 -13.25 6.71
CA GLY A 67 12.07 -14.05 6.73
C GLY A 67 11.85 -15.47 6.20
N TYR A 68 10.71 -16.07 6.54
CA TYR A 68 10.27 -17.33 5.94
C TYR A 68 9.98 -17.19 4.43
N ALA A 69 9.17 -16.21 4.00
CA ALA A 69 8.79 -16.08 2.59
C ALA A 69 9.99 -15.80 1.67
N PHE A 70 10.94 -14.97 2.11
CA PHE A 70 12.17 -14.67 1.39
C PHE A 70 13.29 -15.68 1.64
N GLN A 71 13.08 -16.68 2.50
CA GLN A 71 14.06 -17.69 2.88
C GLN A 71 15.40 -17.09 3.33
N THR A 72 15.33 -16.11 4.24
CA THR A 72 16.51 -15.41 4.79
C THR A 72 16.56 -15.49 6.31
N ALA A 73 17.78 -15.51 6.86
CA ALA A 73 18.04 -15.42 8.29
C ALA A 73 18.46 -14.00 8.74
N ASP A 74 18.46 -13.02 7.82
CA ASP A 74 18.80 -11.63 8.16
C ASP A 74 17.76 -11.04 9.12
N LYS A 75 18.24 -10.28 10.11
CA LYS A 75 17.41 -9.60 11.10
C LYS A 75 16.93 -8.23 10.60
N HIS A 76 17.57 -7.68 9.57
CA HIS A 76 17.26 -6.39 8.98
C HIS A 76 16.18 -6.50 7.91
N ILE A 77 14.98 -6.89 8.33
CA ILE A 77 13.78 -6.92 7.49
C ILE A 77 13.00 -5.63 7.73
N LEU A 78 12.76 -4.87 6.67
CA LEU A 78 12.07 -3.58 6.70
C LEU A 78 10.80 -3.63 5.85
N GLY A 79 9.71 -3.10 6.39
CA GLY A 79 8.47 -2.86 5.64
C GLY A 79 8.49 -1.45 5.04
N VAL A 80 8.07 -1.32 3.77
CA VAL A 80 7.92 -0.02 3.09
C VAL A 80 6.44 0.25 2.88
N GLY A 81 5.95 1.38 3.39
CA GLY A 81 4.57 1.82 3.18
C GLY A 81 4.38 2.34 1.77
N GLY A 82 3.89 1.49 0.86
CA GLY A 82 3.65 1.86 -0.53
C GLY A 82 3.59 0.65 -1.46
N PRO A 83 3.45 0.90 -2.79
CA PRO A 83 3.56 -0.15 -3.79
C PRO A 83 4.99 -0.72 -3.87
N ALA A 84 5.15 -1.86 -4.54
CA ALA A 84 6.47 -2.49 -4.72
C ALA A 84 7.52 -1.57 -5.37
N SER A 85 7.11 -0.63 -6.23
CA SER A 85 8.01 0.37 -6.81
C SER A 85 8.63 1.29 -5.76
N ALA A 86 7.92 1.61 -4.68
CA ALA A 86 8.47 2.42 -3.58
C ALA A 86 9.62 1.69 -2.85
N ALA A 87 9.53 0.37 -2.73
CA ALA A 87 10.64 -0.43 -2.17
C ALA A 87 11.86 -0.42 -3.10
N MET A 88 11.65 -0.49 -4.42
CA MET A 88 12.72 -0.37 -5.41
C MET A 88 13.38 1.02 -5.35
N GLU A 89 12.58 2.09 -5.28
CA GLU A 89 13.08 3.46 -5.13
C GLU A 89 13.86 3.65 -3.83
N MET A 90 13.36 3.11 -2.70
CA MET A 90 14.09 3.12 -1.43
C MET A 90 15.44 2.42 -1.56
N ALA A 91 15.49 1.23 -2.17
CA ALA A 91 16.74 0.50 -2.35
C ALA A 91 17.73 1.29 -3.22
N MET A 92 17.29 1.83 -4.35
CA MET A 92 18.12 2.60 -5.27
C MET A 92 18.62 3.91 -4.64
N GLY A 93 17.73 4.65 -3.98
CA GLY A 93 18.05 5.93 -3.34
C GLY A 93 19.01 5.80 -2.16
N ASN A 94 19.04 4.64 -1.47
CA ASN A 94 19.97 4.40 -0.37
C ASN A 94 21.28 3.73 -0.79
N LEU A 95 21.28 2.94 -1.86
CA LEU A 95 22.47 2.17 -2.29
C LEU A 95 23.30 2.86 -3.36
N LEU A 96 22.75 3.83 -4.08
CA LEU A 96 23.44 4.55 -5.16
C LEU A 96 23.85 5.96 -4.75
N TRP A 97 24.95 6.43 -5.34
CA TRP A 97 25.46 7.79 -5.21
C TRP A 97 26.20 8.18 -6.51
N PRO A 98 26.48 9.48 -6.74
CA PRO A 98 27.21 9.91 -7.94
C PRO A 98 28.54 9.16 -8.12
N GLY A 99 28.68 8.47 -9.26
CA GLY A 99 29.87 7.67 -9.58
C GLY A 99 29.77 6.18 -9.23
N ARG A 100 28.75 5.73 -8.50
CA ARG A 100 28.47 4.30 -8.29
C ARG A 100 27.71 3.73 -9.49
N ARG A 101 28.15 2.58 -9.99
CA ARG A 101 27.50 1.89 -11.13
C ARG A 101 26.54 0.83 -10.63
N VAL A 102 25.44 0.66 -11.36
CA VAL A 102 24.46 -0.42 -11.19
C VAL A 102 24.37 -1.16 -12.52
N ALA A 103 24.27 -2.49 -12.47
CA ALA A 103 24.04 -3.32 -13.64
C ALA A 103 22.65 -3.96 -13.51
N PHE A 104 21.92 -4.00 -14.61
CA PHE A 104 20.70 -4.77 -14.76
C PHE A 104 21.01 -5.81 -15.83
N ASP A 105 20.73 -7.08 -15.53
CA ASP A 105 20.77 -8.18 -16.50
C ASP A 105 19.41 -8.25 -17.24
#